data_AF-A0AAJ1M0T1-F1
#
_entry.id   AF-A0AAJ1M0T1-F1
#
_cell.length_a   1.000
_cell.length_b   1.000
_cell.length_c   1.000
_cell.angle_alpha   90.00
_cell.angle_beta   90.00
_cell.angle_gamma   90.00
#
_symmetry.space_group_name_H-M   'P 1'
#
loop_
_entity.id
_entity.type
_entity.pdbx_description
1 polymer ?
#
loop_
_entity_poly.entity_id
_entity_poly.type
_entity_poly.pdbx_seq_one_letter_code
_entity_poly.pdbx_strand_id
1 'polypeptide(L)'
;TLENFVVNPGSSKLYGDVLVNGEVAASNAYLFELWGGSLKPLQLEGDNAVLTGTTVHISEDAAGLLNKTFSTDAVKRGMLVGTATITA
;
A
#
# COMPACT_ATOMS: atom_id res chain seq x y z
N THR A 1 -7.55 11.31 3.55
CA THR A 1 -6.75 10.98 2.34
C THR A 1 -5.50 10.24 2.77
N LEU A 2 -4.82 9.57 1.83
CA LEU A 2 -3.52 8.93 2.07
C LEU A 2 -2.47 9.60 1.16
N GLU A 3 -1.31 9.96 1.70
CA GLU A 3 -0.26 10.66 0.95
C GLU A 3 1.15 10.38 1.49
N ASN A 4 2.17 10.97 0.87
CA ASN A 4 3.60 10.84 1.25
C ASN A 4 4.07 9.38 1.35
N PHE A 5 3.83 8.62 0.29
CA PHE A 5 4.12 7.18 0.29
C PHE A 5 5.62 6.88 0.25
N VAL A 6 6.05 5.97 1.13
CA VAL A 6 7.40 5.42 1.18
C VAL A 6 7.35 3.91 0.99
N VAL A 7 8.06 3.41 -0.01
CA VAL A 7 8.15 1.97 -0.31
C VAL A 7 9.46 1.42 0.26
N ASN A 8 9.36 0.36 1.07
CA ASN A 8 10.50 -0.45 1.48
C ASN A 8 10.44 -1.79 0.73
N PRO A 9 11.17 -1.94 -0.38
CA PRO A 9 11.12 -3.15 -1.20
C PRO A 9 11.79 -4.36 -0.51
N GLY A 10 12.78 -4.14 0.36
CA GLY A 10 13.50 -5.22 1.05
C GLY A 10 12.65 -5.96 2.10
N SER A 11 11.62 -5.31 2.63
CA SER A 11 10.66 -5.91 3.56
C SER A 11 9.25 -6.02 3.00
N SER A 12 9.05 -5.65 1.73
CA SER A 12 7.76 -5.65 1.05
C SER A 12 6.66 -4.85 1.78
N LYS A 13 7.01 -3.63 2.23
CA LYS A 13 6.12 -2.76 3.00
C LYS A 13 5.94 -1.41 2.31
N LEU A 14 4.72 -0.87 2.38
CA LEU A 14 4.41 0.49 1.96
C LEU A 14 3.86 1.29 3.14
N TYR A 15 4.45 2.46 3.37
CA TYR A 15 4.10 3.39 4.43
C TYR A 15 3.56 4.69 3.86
N GLY A 16 2.80 5.44 4.65
CA GLY A 16 2.34 6.78 4.26
C GLY A 16 1.57 7.49 5.36
N ASP A 17 1.20 8.73 5.09
CA ASP A 17 0.43 9.56 6.01
C ASP A 17 -1.08 9.32 5.84
N VAL A 18 -1.79 9.30 6.96
CA VAL A 18 -3.26 9.19 7.02
C VAL A 18 -3.81 10.53 7.46
N LEU A 19 -4.64 11.15 6.62
CA LEU A 19 -5.28 12.41 6.93
C LEU A 19 -6.80 12.26 7.09
N VAL A 20 -7.35 12.96 8.07
CA VAL A 20 -8.79 13.11 8.30
C VAL A 20 -9.12 14.58 8.17
N ASN A 21 -10.04 14.93 7.27
CA ASN A 21 -10.45 16.32 7.02
C ASN A 21 -9.27 17.29 6.76
N GLY A 22 -8.18 16.79 6.16
CA GLY A 22 -6.98 17.58 5.85
C GLY A 22 -5.96 17.67 6.99
N GLU A 23 -6.21 17.07 8.14
CA GLU A 23 -5.27 17.01 9.26
C GLU A 23 -4.63 15.63 9.37
N VAL A 24 -3.34 15.57 9.69
CA VAL A 24 -2.60 14.31 9.85
C VAL A 24 -3.08 13.58 11.11
N ALA A 25 -3.75 12.45 10.90
CA ALA A 25 -4.20 11.55 11.95
C ALA A 25 -3.13 10.51 12.31
N ALA A 26 -2.30 10.09 11.35
CA ALA A 26 -1.12 9.27 11.58
C ALA A 26 -0.06 9.57 10.53
N SER A 27 1.19 9.75 10.94
CA SER A 27 2.32 9.95 10.05
C SER A 27 3.10 8.66 9.84
N ASN A 28 3.54 8.42 8.60
CA ASN A 28 4.37 7.28 8.20
C ASN A 28 3.86 5.92 8.73
N ALA A 29 2.54 5.74 8.70
CA ALA A 29 1.89 4.52 9.18
C ALA A 29 2.20 3.36 8.23
N TYR A 30 2.26 2.13 8.76
CA TYR A 30 2.41 0.95 7.92
C TYR A 30 1.08 0.61 7.25
N LEU A 31 0.92 0.97 5.98
CA LEU A 31 -0.38 0.93 5.29
C LEU A 31 -0.63 -0.39 4.58
N PHE A 32 0.35 -0.87 3.81
CA PHE A 32 0.14 -2.02 2.93
C PHE A 32 1.27 -3.04 2.96
N GLU A 33 0.85 -4.30 2.96
CA GLU A 33 1.68 -5.47 2.63
C GLU A 33 1.78 -5.59 1.11
N LEU A 34 3.00 -5.72 0.59
CA LEU A 34 3.27 -5.95 -0.83
C LEU A 34 3.55 -7.44 -1.04
N TRP A 35 2.74 -8.12 -1.86
CA TRP A 35 2.89 -9.54 -2.12
C TRP A 35 3.44 -9.80 -3.51
N GLY A 36 4.71 -10.20 -3.58
CA GLY A 36 5.41 -10.46 -4.84
C GLY A 36 5.18 -11.85 -5.43
N GLY A 37 4.45 -12.75 -4.76
CA GLY A 37 4.19 -14.11 -5.24
C GLY A 37 3.40 -14.18 -6.56
N SER A 38 2.71 -13.10 -6.92
CA SER A 38 1.96 -12.93 -8.17
C SER A 38 2.65 -12.00 -9.17
N LEU A 39 3.93 -11.68 -8.96
CA LEU A 39 4.71 -10.86 -9.88
C LEU A 39 4.68 -11.47 -11.28
N LYS A 40 4.34 -10.63 -12.24
CA LYS A 40 4.49 -10.98 -13.65
C LYS A 40 5.96 -10.81 -14.05
N PRO A 41 6.41 -11.50 -15.11
CA PRO A 41 7.73 -11.26 -15.69
C PRO A 41 7.94 -9.77 -16.00
N LEU A 42 9.19 -9.31 -15.87
CA LEU A 42 9.58 -7.95 -16.26
C LEU A 42 9.18 -7.66 -17.70
N GLN A 43 8.52 -6.53 -17.91
CA GLN A 43 8.17 -6.04 -19.24
C GLN A 43 9.01 -4.81 -19.57
N LEU A 44 9.27 -4.60 -20.86
CA LEU A 44 9.95 -3.42 -21.36
C LEU A 44 8.95 -2.61 -22.18
N GLU A 45 8.75 -1.35 -21.82
CA GLU A 45 7.89 -0.40 -22.54
C GLU A 45 8.73 0.82 -22.95
N GLY A 46 9.23 0.80 -24.18
CA GLY A 46 10.24 1.76 -24.63
C GLY A 46 11.53 1.60 -23.85
N ASP A 47 12.00 2.69 -23.24
CA ASP A 47 13.19 2.69 -22.37
C ASP A 47 12.89 2.33 -20.92
N ASN A 48 11.60 2.10 -20.57
CA ASN A 48 11.19 1.80 -19.20
C ASN A 48 11.16 0.30 -18.91
N ALA A 49 11.59 -0.07 -17.71
CA ALA A 49 11.37 -1.37 -17.09
C ALA A 49 10.07 -1.34 -16.28
N VAL A 50 9.09 -2.18 -16.65
CA VAL A 50 7.78 -2.27 -16.00
C VAL A 50 7.67 -3.60 -15.22
N LEU A 51 7.53 -3.48 -13.91
CA LEU A 51 7.26 -4.59 -12.99
C LEU A 51 5.85 -4.46 -12.45
N THR A 52 5.02 -5.48 -12.64
CA THR A 52 3.62 -5.49 -12.19
C THR A 52 3.25 -6.86 -11.62
N GLY A 53 2.10 -6.95 -10.97
CA GLY A 53 1.60 -8.20 -10.38
C GLY A 53 1.86 -8.32 -8.88
N THR A 54 2.55 -7.38 -8.25
CA THR A 54 2.59 -7.30 -6.79
C THR A 54 1.21 -6.94 -6.28
N THR A 55 0.54 -7.84 -5.55
CA THR A 55 -0.75 -7.51 -4.93
C THR A 55 -0.51 -6.67 -3.68
N VAL A 56 -1.37 -5.69 -3.48
CA VAL A 56 -1.29 -4.76 -2.36
C VAL A 56 -2.43 -5.11 -1.41
N HIS A 57 -2.09 -5.41 -0.16
CA HIS A 57 -3.05 -5.83 0.86
C HIS A 57 -3.00 -4.89 2.06
N ILE A 58 -4.14 -4.68 2.71
CA ILE A 58 -4.21 -3.92 3.97
C ILE A 58 -3.41 -4.63 5.07
N SER A 59 -2.49 -3.91 5.70
CA SER A 59 -1.76 -4.41 6.87
C SER A 59 -2.69 -4.51 8.09
N GLU A 60 -2.28 -5.26 9.12
CA GLU A 60 -3.03 -5.33 10.38
C GLU A 60 -3.13 -3.96 11.07
N ASP A 61 -2.01 -3.24 11.14
CA ASP A 61 -1.93 -1.92 11.75
C ASP A 61 -2.84 -0.92 11.03
N ALA A 62 -2.86 -0.97 9.69
CA ALA A 62 -3.73 -0.12 8.89
C ALA A 62 -5.20 -0.46 9.08
N ALA A 63 -5.57 -1.75 9.15
CA ALA A 63 -6.94 -2.14 9.43
C ALA A 63 -7.41 -1.58 10.78
N GLY A 64 -6.60 -1.73 11.83
CA GLY A 64 -6.90 -1.18 13.16
C GLY A 64 -7.03 0.35 13.14
N LEU A 65 -6.07 1.03 12.52
CA LEU A 65 -6.05 2.48 12.43
C LEU A 65 -7.25 3.02 11.63
N LEU A 66 -7.53 2.49 10.44
CA LEU A 66 -8.60 2.96 9.56
C LEU A 66 -9.98 2.72 10.18
N ASN A 67 -10.21 1.55 10.77
CA ASN A 67 -11.45 1.24 11.48
C ASN A 67 -11.68 2.22 12.64
N LYS A 68 -10.64 2.51 13.43
CA LYS A 68 -10.71 3.50 14.52
C LYS A 68 -10.97 4.91 13.99
N THR A 69 -10.26 5.29 12.94
CA THR A 69 -10.30 6.64 12.37
C THR A 69 -11.65 6.95 11.73
N PHE A 70 -12.22 5.99 11.02
CA PHE A 70 -13.47 6.15 10.27
C PHE A 70 -14.69 5.52 10.96
N SER A 71 -14.55 5.10 12.23
CA SER A 71 -15.61 4.47 13.02
C SER A 71 -16.34 3.34 12.28
N THR A 72 -15.57 2.42 11.70
CA THR A 72 -16.07 1.29 10.90
C THR A 72 -15.38 -0.01 11.33
N ASP A 73 -15.91 -1.15 10.90
CA ASP A 73 -15.29 -2.47 11.04
C ASP A 73 -15.07 -3.17 9.69
N ALA A 74 -15.36 -2.47 8.58
CA ALA A 74 -15.32 -3.03 7.24
C ALA A 74 -13.89 -3.32 6.75
N VAL A 75 -12.89 -2.62 7.28
CA VAL A 75 -11.50 -2.79 6.84
C VAL A 75 -10.88 -3.98 7.56
N LYS A 76 -10.56 -5.05 6.83
CA LYS A 76 -9.92 -6.25 7.36
C LYS A 76 -8.47 -6.35 6.93
N ARG A 77 -7.63 -6.93 7.79
CA ARG A 77 -6.27 -7.35 7.42
C ARG A 77 -6.33 -8.25 6.19
N GLY A 78 -5.38 -8.08 5.27
CA GLY A 78 -5.25 -8.91 4.08
C GLY A 78 -6.25 -8.57 2.97
N MET A 79 -7.14 -7.59 3.18
CA MET A 79 -8.05 -7.11 2.14
C MET A 79 -7.23 -6.61 0.95
N LEU A 80 -7.48 -7.20 -0.22
CA LEU A 80 -6.84 -6.81 -1.47
C LEU A 80 -7.34 -5.43 -1.87
N VAL A 81 -6.41 -4.49 -2.01
CA VAL A 81 -6.72 -3.11 -2.43
C VAL A 81 -6.31 -2.84 -3.88
N GLY A 82 -5.42 -3.67 -4.44
CA GLY A 82 -5.07 -3.58 -5.85
C GLY A 82 -3.77 -4.27 -6.21
N THR A 83 -3.20 -3.85 -7.34
CA THR A 83 -1.92 -4.33 -7.85
C THR A 83 -0.99 -3.14 -8.03
N ALA A 84 0.22 -3.23 -7.48
CA ALA A 84 1.26 -2.23 -7.68
C ALA A 84 1.95 -2.45 -9.04
N THR A 85 2.17 -1.34 -9.74
CA THR A 85 3.02 -1.29 -10.94
C THR A 85 4.17 -0.34 -10.64
N ILE A 86 5.39 -0.81 -10.87
CA ILE A 86 6.62 -0.04 -10.75
C ILE A 86 7.16 0.16 -12.15
N THR A 87 7.45 1.41 -12.49
CA THR A 87 8.05 1.81 -13.76
C THR A 87 9.34 2.57 -13.43
N ALA A 88 10.45 2.19 -14.05
CA ALA A 88 11.77 2.79 -13.86
C ALA A 88 12.50 2.95 -15.19
#